data_AF-A0A813GM66-F1
#
_entry.id   AF-A0A813GM66-F1
#
_cell.length_a   1.000
_cell.length_b   1.000
_cell.length_c   1.000
_cell.angle_alpha   90.00
_cell.angle_beta   90.00
_cell.angle_gamma   90.00
#
_symmetry.space_group_name_H-M   'P 1'
#
loop_
_entity.id
_entity.type
_entity.pdbx_description
1 polymer ?
#
loop_
_entity_poly.entity_id
_entity_poly.type
_entity_poly.pdbx_seq_one_letter_code
_entity_poly.pdbx_strand_id
1 'polypeptide(L)'
;EGFITDTAGLIGLLQNSGARKAVWDLIDVDAQGAELEMFRGNLEWFSAHARRLHISTHSRAIHKEILGTLRLLGWTVLMDFPCLSSPRVGALGKLVSMDGHMTVVPSQASEVWTPHF
;
A
#
# COMPACT_ATOMS: atom_id res chain seq x y z
N GLU A 1 -4.64 0.49 -28.46
CA GLU A 1 -4.16 0.96 -27.14
C GLU A 1 -4.87 0.14 -26.08
N GLY A 2 -4.16 -0.81 -25.47
CA GLY A 2 -4.74 -1.83 -24.60
C GLY A 2 -4.83 -1.33 -23.17
N PHE A 3 -5.87 -0.58 -22.86
CA PHE A 3 -6.27 -0.43 -21.46
C PHE A 3 -6.78 -1.80 -20.99
N ILE A 4 -6.31 -2.26 -19.83
CA ILE A 4 -6.84 -3.47 -19.20
C ILE A 4 -8.29 -3.14 -18.80
N THR A 5 -9.23 -3.57 -19.62
CA THR A 5 -10.68 -3.41 -19.39
C THR A 5 -11.28 -4.64 -18.69
N ASP A 6 -10.45 -5.65 -18.37
CA ASP A 6 -10.95 -6.80 -17.63
C ASP A 6 -11.23 -6.41 -16.18
N THR A 7 -12.29 -6.99 -15.63
CA THR A 7 -12.71 -6.81 -14.24
C THR A 7 -11.75 -7.47 -13.23
N ALA A 8 -10.66 -8.10 -13.69
CA ALA A 8 -9.72 -8.80 -12.83
C ALA A 8 -8.68 -7.83 -12.22
N GLY A 9 -8.40 -6.69 -12.87
CA GLY A 9 -7.55 -5.64 -12.31
C GLY A 9 -6.17 -6.14 -11.84
N LEU A 10 -5.58 -5.51 -10.82
CA LEU A 10 -4.28 -5.94 -10.25
C LEU A 10 -4.32 -7.38 -9.72
N ILE A 11 -5.41 -7.80 -9.07
CA ILE A 11 -5.55 -9.15 -8.51
C ILE A 11 -5.48 -10.19 -9.62
N GLY A 12 -6.16 -9.95 -10.75
CA GLY A 12 -6.14 -10.82 -11.92
C GLY A 12 -4.74 -11.01 -12.48
N LEU A 13 -3.98 -9.92 -12.60
CA LEU A 13 -2.57 -9.97 -13.02
C LEU A 13 -1.73 -10.81 -12.05
N LEU A 14 -1.88 -10.59 -10.74
CA LEU A 14 -1.14 -11.34 -9.73
C LEU A 14 -1.51 -12.83 -9.73
N GLN A 15 -2.78 -13.16 -9.90
CA GLN A 15 -3.26 -14.55 -9.98
C GLN A 15 -2.80 -15.26 -11.27
N ASN A 16 -2.73 -14.53 -12.38
CA ASN A 16 -2.32 -15.05 -13.68
C ASN A 16 -0.80 -15.16 -13.86
N SER A 17 -0.01 -14.54 -12.99
CA SER A 17 1.47 -14.61 -13.00
C SER A 17 2.06 -16.01 -12.73
N GLY A 18 1.22 -17.04 -12.54
CA GLY A 18 1.64 -18.40 -12.16
C GLY A 18 1.85 -18.56 -10.65
N ALA A 19 1.86 -17.46 -9.90
CA ALA A 19 2.02 -17.41 -8.45
C ALA A 19 0.69 -17.60 -7.69
N ARG A 20 -0.19 -18.50 -8.16
CA ARG A 20 -1.60 -18.62 -7.74
C ARG A 20 -1.81 -18.95 -6.25
N LYS A 21 -0.75 -19.34 -5.54
CA LYS A 21 -0.72 -19.59 -4.08
C LYS A 21 0.45 -18.88 -3.38
N ALA A 22 1.15 -17.99 -4.08
CA ALA A 22 2.27 -17.29 -3.46
C ALA A 22 1.75 -16.18 -2.55
N VAL A 23 2.32 -16.12 -1.35
CA VAL A 23 2.26 -14.92 -0.53
C VAL A 23 3.44 -14.06 -0.97
N TRP A 24 3.16 -12.86 -1.44
CA TRP A 24 4.16 -11.89 -1.86
C TRP A 24 4.79 -11.25 -0.62
N ASP A 25 6.12 -11.21 -0.56
CA ASP A 25 6.81 -10.55 0.55
C ASP A 25 6.62 -9.03 0.53
N LEU A 26 6.50 -8.45 -0.67
CA LEU A 26 6.24 -7.02 -0.89
C LEU A 26 5.37 -6.84 -2.13
N ILE A 27 4.36 -5.98 -2.02
CA ILE A 27 3.67 -5.38 -3.16
C ILE A 27 3.89 -3.87 -3.05
N ASP A 28 4.47 -3.29 -4.10
CA ASP A 28 4.69 -1.85 -4.24
C ASP A 28 3.70 -1.30 -5.28
N VAL A 29 2.92 -0.30 -4.88
CA VAL A 29 1.83 0.26 -5.69
C VAL A 29 2.09 1.73 -5.89
N ASP A 30 2.38 2.08 -7.14
CA ASP A 30 2.49 3.46 -7.61
C ASP A 30 1.64 3.62 -8.87
N ALA A 31 0.37 3.98 -8.66
CA ALA A 31 -0.65 3.93 -9.71
C ALA A 31 -1.46 5.23 -9.75
N GLN A 32 -0.92 6.25 -10.40
CA GLN A 32 -1.51 7.58 -10.47
C GLN A 32 -2.96 7.56 -10.98
N GLY A 33 -3.89 7.94 -10.12
CA GLY A 33 -5.32 8.09 -10.45
C GLY A 33 -6.13 6.81 -10.40
N ALA A 34 -5.51 5.65 -10.15
CA ALA A 34 -6.17 4.35 -10.05
C ALA A 34 -6.00 3.72 -8.65
N GLU A 35 -5.32 4.39 -7.71
CA GLU A 35 -4.98 3.81 -6.41
C GLU A 35 -6.25 3.36 -5.68
N LEU A 36 -7.28 4.20 -5.67
CA LEU A 36 -8.50 3.89 -4.94
C LEU A 36 -9.25 2.70 -5.54
N GLU A 37 -9.32 2.61 -6.86
CA GLU A 37 -9.98 1.49 -7.56
C GLU A 37 -9.24 0.17 -7.31
N MET A 38 -7.92 0.22 -7.20
CA MET A 38 -7.11 -0.97 -6.91
C MET A 38 -7.34 -1.51 -5.50
N PHE A 39 -7.52 -0.64 -4.49
CA PHE A 39 -7.69 -1.05 -3.10
C PHE A 39 -9.15 -1.28 -2.70
N ARG A 40 -10.10 -0.55 -3.30
CA ARG A 40 -11.53 -0.66 -2.97
C ARG A 40 -12.05 -2.06 -3.30
N GLY A 41 -12.46 -2.79 -2.26
CA GLY A 41 -12.96 -4.16 -2.38
C GLY A 41 -11.90 -5.26 -2.44
N ASN A 42 -10.61 -4.90 -2.47
CA ASN A 42 -9.49 -5.82 -2.69
C ASN A 42 -8.55 -5.95 -1.48
N LEU A 43 -8.69 -5.10 -0.47
CA LEU A 43 -7.80 -5.09 0.70
C LEU A 43 -7.80 -6.40 1.51
N GLU A 44 -8.92 -7.12 1.57
CA GLU A 44 -8.94 -8.45 2.20
C GLU A 44 -8.09 -9.47 1.43
N TRP A 45 -8.09 -9.40 0.09
CA TRP A 45 -7.22 -10.24 -0.72
C TRP A 45 -5.75 -9.93 -0.44
N PHE A 46 -5.39 -8.64 -0.36
CA PHE A 46 -4.04 -8.24 0.00
C PHE A 46 -3.63 -8.74 1.39
N SER A 47 -4.54 -8.77 2.37
CA SER A 47 -4.24 -9.29 3.72
C SER A 47 -3.84 -10.76 3.70
N ALA A 48 -4.42 -11.55 2.79
CA ALA A 48 -4.15 -12.98 2.68
C ALA A 48 -2.92 -13.30 1.78
N HIS A 49 -2.50 -12.36 0.93
CA HIS A 49 -1.52 -12.62 -0.12
C HIS A 49 -0.30 -11.70 -0.10
N ALA A 50 -0.21 -10.74 0.82
CA ALA A 50 0.93 -9.83 0.93
C ALA A 50 1.40 -9.69 2.38
N ARG A 51 2.71 -9.81 2.61
CA ARG A 51 3.33 -9.58 3.92
C ARG A 51 3.59 -8.10 4.18
N ARG A 52 3.69 -7.29 3.12
CA ARG A 52 3.92 -5.84 3.17
C ARG A 52 3.33 -5.16 1.95
N LEU A 53 2.71 -4.01 2.16
CA LEU A 53 2.31 -3.10 1.09
C LEU A 53 3.09 -1.80 1.22
N HIS A 54 3.66 -1.35 0.11
CA HIS A 54 4.13 0.02 -0.10
C HIS A 54 3.15 0.69 -1.06
N ILE A 55 2.64 1.85 -0.67
CA ILE A 55 1.60 2.53 -1.44
C ILE A 55 1.99 3.98 -1.60
N SER A 56 2.21 4.37 -2.86
CA SER A 56 2.34 5.75 -3.30
C SER A 56 0.96 6.26 -3.75
N THR A 57 0.60 7.46 -3.33
CA THR A 57 -0.71 8.08 -3.58
C THR A 57 -0.53 9.51 -4.04
N HIS A 58 -1.26 9.92 -5.08
CA HIS A 58 -1.12 11.27 -5.66
C HIS A 58 -2.21 12.25 -5.20
N SER A 59 -3.07 11.83 -4.27
CA SER A 59 -4.15 12.66 -3.71
C SER A 59 -4.26 12.47 -2.21
N ARG A 60 -4.30 13.60 -1.48
CA ARG A 60 -4.46 13.59 -0.02
C ARG A 60 -5.80 12.97 0.42
N ALA A 61 -6.84 13.08 -0.40
CA ALA A 61 -8.13 12.47 -0.11
C ALA A 61 -8.06 10.94 -0.22
N ILE A 62 -7.50 10.45 -1.33
CA ILE A 62 -7.29 9.02 -1.58
C ILE A 62 -6.38 8.42 -0.50
N HIS A 63 -5.28 9.11 -0.17
CA HIS A 63 -4.36 8.69 0.88
C HIS A 63 -5.09 8.46 2.22
N LYS A 64 -5.94 9.40 2.64
CA LYS A 64 -6.72 9.28 3.88
C LYS A 64 -7.74 8.14 3.82
N GLU A 65 -8.40 7.93 2.68
CA GLU A 65 -9.37 6.86 2.50
C GLU A 65 -8.70 5.47 2.58
N ILE A 66 -7.59 5.28 1.85
CA ILE A 66 -6.80 4.04 1.89
C ILE A 66 -6.27 3.79 3.31
N LEU A 67 -5.65 4.79 3.92
CA LEU A 67 -5.11 4.69 5.28
C LEU A 67 -6.18 4.36 6.32
N GLY A 68 -7.34 5.01 6.23
CA GLY A 68 -8.50 4.74 7.10
C GLY A 68 -8.98 3.30 6.94
N THR A 69 -9.09 2.82 5.70
CA THR A 69 -9.55 1.45 5.39
C THR A 69 -8.57 0.40 5.88
N LEU A 70 -7.26 0.62 5.67
CA LEU A 70 -6.20 -0.24 6.20
C LEU A 70 -6.25 -0.35 7.72
N ARG A 71 -6.42 0.79 8.43
CA ARG A 71 -6.57 0.79 9.88
C ARG A 71 -7.81 0.03 10.34
N LEU A 72 -8.95 0.21 9.66
CA LEU A 72 -10.18 -0.51 9.97
C LEU A 72 -10.04 -2.03 9.79
N LEU A 73 -9.27 -2.47 8.80
CA LEU A 73 -8.97 -3.87 8.54
C LEU A 73 -7.83 -4.43 9.42
N GLY A 74 -7.35 -3.65 10.39
CA GLY A 74 -6.31 -4.07 11.31
C GLY A 74 -4.93 -4.21 10.65
N TRP A 75 -4.60 -3.39 9.67
CA TRP A 75 -3.20 -3.29 9.20
C TRP A 75 -2.39 -2.40 10.15
N THR A 76 -1.14 -2.78 10.39
CA THR A 76 -0.19 -1.96 11.13
C THR A 76 0.52 -1.01 10.19
N VAL A 77 0.48 0.28 10.49
CA VAL A 77 1.15 1.32 9.71
C VAL A 77 2.55 1.52 10.26
N LEU A 78 3.56 1.17 9.47
CA LEU A 78 4.98 1.35 9.83
C LEU A 78 5.47 2.76 9.45
N MET A 79 4.95 3.30 8.35
CA MET A 79 5.32 4.61 7.82
C MET A 79 4.10 5.25 7.16
N ASP A 80 3.93 6.54 7.38
CA ASP A 80 2.85 7.36 6.82
C ASP A 80 3.40 8.77 6.54
N PHE A 81 3.52 9.09 5.26
CA PHE A 81 3.85 10.40 4.75
C PHE A 81 2.70 10.86 3.85
N PRO A 82 1.85 11.80 4.28
CA PRO A 82 0.72 12.27 3.47
C PRO A 82 1.17 13.07 2.24
N CYS A 83 0.33 13.15 1.21
CA CYS A 83 0.58 14.04 0.06
C CYS A 83 0.70 15.50 0.50
N LEU A 84 1.54 16.26 -0.22
CA LEU A 84 1.78 17.69 -0.02
C LEU A 84 2.08 18.01 1.46
N SER A 85 3.07 17.32 2.01
CA SER A 85 3.41 17.40 3.42
C SER A 85 4.91 17.57 3.65
N SER A 86 5.28 17.98 4.87
CA SER A 86 6.68 18.10 5.30
C SER A 86 6.94 17.41 6.65
N PRO A 87 6.75 16.08 6.74
CA PRO A 87 6.95 15.32 7.97
C PRO A 87 8.40 15.41 8.45
N ARG A 88 8.58 15.34 9.78
CA ARG A 88 9.91 15.22 10.39
C ARG A 88 10.29 13.74 10.49
N VAL A 89 11.42 13.38 9.89
CA VAL A 89 11.98 12.02 9.89
C VAL A 89 13.15 11.96 10.86
N GLY A 90 12.85 11.69 12.14
CA GLY A 90 13.85 11.49 13.19
C GLY A 90 14.98 12.52 13.18
N ALA A 91 16.22 12.04 13.17
CA ALA A 91 17.43 12.85 13.12
C ALA A 91 17.72 13.46 11.74
N LEU A 92 17.12 12.95 10.67
CA LEU A 92 17.34 13.40 9.29
C LEU A 92 16.66 14.76 8.99
N GLY A 93 15.74 15.20 9.84
CA GLY A 93 15.09 16.51 9.70
C GLY A 93 13.78 16.44 8.95
N LYS A 94 13.43 17.48 8.19
CA LYS A 94 12.16 17.55 7.44
C LYS A 94 12.33 16.93 6.06
N LEU A 95 11.41 16.04 5.69
CA LEU A 95 11.27 15.51 4.33
C LEU A 95 10.07 16.21 3.69
N VAL A 96 10.25 16.83 2.53
CA VAL A 96 9.13 17.37 1.74
C VAL A 96 8.63 16.27 0.81
N SER A 97 7.34 15.94 0.90
CA SER A 97 6.69 14.92 0.08
C SER A 97 5.60 15.58 -0.76
N MET A 98 5.73 15.46 -2.08
CA MET A 98 4.69 15.93 -3.01
C MET A 98 3.56 14.91 -3.07
N ASP A 99 3.93 13.65 -3.26
CA ASP A 99 3.03 12.50 -3.16
C ASP A 99 2.94 11.99 -1.73
N GLY A 100 2.01 11.08 -1.50
CA GLY A 100 1.87 10.39 -0.24
C GLY A 100 2.50 9.02 -0.34
N HIS A 101 3.18 8.60 0.72
CA HIS A 101 3.76 7.26 0.83
C HIS A 101 3.31 6.62 2.13
N MET A 102 2.92 5.36 2.08
CA MET A 102 2.68 4.57 3.30
C MET A 102 3.24 3.17 3.15
N THR A 103 3.77 2.65 4.26
CA THR A 103 4.17 1.26 4.40
C THR A 103 3.33 0.61 5.47
N VAL A 104 2.65 -0.47 5.11
CA VAL A 104 1.79 -1.23 6.03
C VAL A 104 2.11 -2.72 5.99
N VAL A 105 1.86 -3.39 7.11
CA VAL A 105 1.97 -4.86 7.25
C VAL A 105 0.71 -5.42 7.90
N PRO A 106 0.28 -6.66 7.58
CA PRO A 106 -0.86 -7.28 8.24
C PRO A 106 -0.59 -7.40 9.75
N SER A 107 -1.60 -7.24 10.62
CA SER A 107 -1.39 -7.35 12.08
C SER A 107 -0.76 -8.68 12.51
N GLN A 108 -1.05 -9.77 11.80
CA GLN A 108 -0.47 -11.09 12.10
C GLN A 108 1.02 -11.20 11.74
N ALA A 109 1.54 -10.30 10.91
CA ALA A 109 2.95 -10.24 10.53
C ALA A 109 3.77 -9.26 11.39
N SER A 110 3.16 -8.67 12.43
CA SER A 110 3.79 -7.67 13.29
C SER A 110 4.79 -8.23 14.32
N GLU A 111 5.15 -9.53 14.24
CA GLU A 111 6.25 -10.09 15.03
C GLU A 111 7.59 -9.43 14.64
N VAL A 112 7.94 -8.42 15.44
CA VAL A 112 9.27 -7.84 15.63
C VAL A 112 9.97 -7.36 14.35
N TRP A 113 9.51 -6.23 13.81
CA TRP A 113 10.41 -5.38 13.00
C TRP A 113 11.36 -4.64 13.94
N THR A 114 12.62 -5.07 13.99
CA THR A 114 13.71 -4.30 14.61
C THR A 114 14.41 -3.49 13.52
N PRO A 115 14.36 -2.15 13.57
CA PRO A 115 15.18 -1.35 12.68
C PRO A 115 16.66 -1.56 13.01
N HIS A 116 17.42 -2.11 12.07
CA HIS A 116 18.87 -1.96 12.07
C HIS A 116 19.18 -0.65 11.33
N PHE A 117 19.33 0.44 12.10
CA PHE A 117 19.99 1.66 11.65
C PHE A 117 21.41 1.69 12.21
#